data_AF-A0A3N5Z6E7-F1
#
_entry.id   AF-A0A3N5Z6E7-F1
#
_cell.length_a   1.000
_cell.length_b   1.000
_cell.length_c   1.000
_cell.angle_alpha   90.00
_cell.angle_beta   90.00
_cell.angle_gamma   90.00
#
_symmetry.space_group_name_H-M   'P 1'
#
loop_
_entity.id
_entity.type
_entity.pdbx_description
1 polymer ?
#
loop_
_entity_poly.entity_id
_entity_poly.type
_entity_poly.pdbx_seq_one_letter_code
_entity_poly.pdbx_strand_id
1 'polypeptide(L)'
;MARHMSRSFDHLFGRAPSVTASAPGRVNLIGEHTDYNGGYVLPTAIPQRTHVELARRDDDRVRAASANVGSAVFEYRLGGEQRREPLLHHAVQRPLRTTAEFFSRSRLRR
;
A
#
# COMPACT_ATOMS: atom_id res chain seq x y z
N MET A 1 22.59 1.23 -11.44
CA MET A 1 21.65 0.61 -10.47
C MET A 1 21.76 1.31 -9.13
N ALA A 2 20.97 2.36 -8.90
CA ALA A 2 21.02 3.11 -7.65
C ALA A 2 20.33 2.30 -6.54
N ARG A 3 21.12 1.66 -5.67
CA ARG A 3 20.64 1.14 -4.39
C ARG A 3 20.17 2.34 -3.56
N HIS A 4 18.87 2.65 -3.59
CA HIS A 4 18.28 3.39 -2.48
C HIS A 4 18.53 2.57 -1.23
N MET A 5 19.21 3.15 -0.23
CA MET A 5 19.33 2.54 1.10
C MET A 5 17.92 2.49 1.72
N SER A 6 17.15 1.47 1.35
CA SER A 6 15.87 1.17 1.96
C SER A 6 16.13 0.89 3.42
N ARG A 7 15.77 1.82 4.31
CA ARG A 7 15.75 1.54 5.74
C ARG A 7 14.85 0.32 5.94
N SER A 8 15.39 -0.71 6.58
CA SER A 8 14.66 -1.94 6.82
C SER A 8 13.50 -1.70 7.78
N PHE A 9 12.44 -2.50 7.68
CA PHE A 9 11.24 -2.36 8.51
C PHE A 9 11.55 -2.40 10.01
N ASP A 10 12.51 -3.22 10.44
CA ASP A 10 12.96 -3.29 11.83
C ASP A 10 13.57 -1.97 12.31
N HIS A 11 14.34 -1.26 11.47
CA HIS A 11 14.92 0.03 11.82
C HIS A 11 13.85 1.12 11.96
N LEU A 12 12.74 1.04 11.20
CA LEU A 12 11.66 2.04 11.23
C LEU A 12 10.64 1.76 12.34
N PHE A 13 10.37 0.49 12.64
CA PHE A 13 9.26 0.07 13.49
C PHE A 13 9.67 -0.72 14.74
N GLY A 14 10.97 -1.00 14.91
CA GLY A 14 11.53 -1.65 16.10
C GLY A 14 11.23 -3.14 16.22
N ARG A 15 10.77 -3.79 15.15
CA ARG A 15 10.40 -5.21 15.10
C ARG A 15 10.42 -5.74 13.68
N ALA A 16 10.55 -7.05 13.50
CA ALA A 16 10.45 -7.68 12.19
C ALA A 16 9.01 -7.60 11.61
N PRO A 17 8.85 -7.57 10.27
CA PRO A 17 7.55 -7.71 9.64
C PRO A 17 7.03 -9.14 9.83
N SER A 18 5.71 -9.29 10.01
CA SER A 18 5.05 -10.61 10.02
C SER A 18 4.60 -11.06 8.63
N VAL A 19 4.47 -10.12 7.68
CA VAL A 19 4.06 -10.38 6.31
C VAL A 19 4.89 -9.52 5.36
N THR A 20 5.42 -10.14 4.31
CA THR A 20 6.00 -9.44 3.17
C THR A 20 5.21 -9.84 1.93
N ALA A 21 4.76 -8.84 1.15
CA ALA A 21 3.99 -9.06 -0.06
C ALA A 21 4.49 -8.16 -1.20
N SER A 22 4.22 -8.56 -2.43
CA SER A 22 4.49 -7.72 -3.61
C SER A 22 3.40 -7.86 -4.65
N ALA A 23 3.11 -6.75 -5.34
CA ALA A 23 2.19 -6.72 -6.47
C ALA A 23 2.87 -6.08 -7.69
N PRO A 24 2.74 -6.64 -8.89
CA PRO A 24 3.21 -5.99 -10.11
C PRO A 24 2.34 -4.76 -10.41
N GLY A 25 2.95 -3.75 -11.03
CA GLY A 25 2.20 -2.74 -11.76
C GLY A 25 1.50 -3.36 -12.97
N ARG A 26 0.61 -2.60 -13.59
CA ARG A 26 0.02 -2.94 -14.89
C ARG A 26 0.03 -1.75 -15.83
N VAL A 27 -0.08 -2.03 -17.11
CA VAL A 27 -0.45 -1.06 -18.15
C VAL A 27 -1.61 -1.63 -18.95
N ASN A 28 -2.44 -0.77 -19.53
CA ASN A 28 -3.38 -1.18 -20.56
C ASN A 28 -2.72 -1.00 -21.92
N LEU A 29 -2.84 -2.01 -22.78
CA LEU A 29 -2.39 -1.91 -24.17
C LEU A 29 -3.47 -1.25 -25.05
N ILE A 30 -4.74 -1.51 -24.75
CA ILE A 30 -5.92 -0.89 -25.37
C ILE A 30 -7.10 -0.90 -24.39
N GLY A 31 -8.07 0.00 -24.61
CA GLY A 31 -9.28 0.12 -23.79
C GLY A 31 -9.12 1.07 -22.61
N GLU A 32 -8.36 2.15 -22.76
CA GLU A 32 -8.45 3.24 -21.80
C GLU A 32 -9.84 3.87 -21.87
N HIS A 33 -10.43 4.18 -20.70
CA HIS A 33 -11.76 4.77 -20.57
C HIS A 33 -12.96 3.91 -21.00
N THR A 34 -12.76 2.61 -21.28
CA THR A 34 -13.84 1.67 -21.59
C THR A 34 -14.19 0.75 -20.41
N ASP A 35 -13.28 0.55 -19.47
CA ASP A 35 -13.45 -0.34 -18.32
C ASP A 35 -14.63 0.04 -17.42
N TYR A 36 -14.83 1.33 -17.14
CA TYR A 36 -15.97 1.79 -16.34
C TYR A 36 -17.30 1.84 -17.12
N ASN A 37 -17.25 1.68 -18.44
CA ASN A 37 -18.42 1.65 -19.33
C ASN A 37 -18.82 0.22 -19.73
N GLY A 38 -18.23 -0.80 -19.10
CA GLY A 38 -18.49 -2.21 -19.43
C GLY A 38 -17.88 -2.68 -20.76
N GLY A 39 -16.97 -1.89 -21.33
CA GLY A 39 -16.22 -2.27 -22.53
C GLY A 39 -15.06 -3.20 -22.23
N TYR A 40 -14.53 -3.85 -23.28
CA TYR A 40 -13.35 -4.70 -23.15
C TYR A 40 -12.08 -3.87 -22.93
N VAL A 41 -11.13 -4.47 -22.20
CA VAL A 41 -9.80 -3.92 -21.96
C VAL A 41 -8.75 -5.02 -22.10
N LEU A 42 -7.53 -4.64 -22.48
CA LEU A 42 -6.39 -5.56 -22.56
C LEU A 42 -5.24 -5.10 -21.65
N PRO A 43 -5.31 -5.38 -20.33
CA PRO A 43 -4.23 -5.09 -19.41
C PRO A 43 -3.11 -6.14 -19.49
N THR A 44 -1.89 -5.73 -19.16
CA THR A 44 -0.78 -6.65 -18.90
C THR A 44 0.04 -6.19 -17.69
N ALA A 45 0.59 -7.16 -16.95
CA ALA A 45 1.48 -6.90 -15.84
C ALA A 45 2.85 -6.43 -16.34
N ILE A 46 3.45 -5.48 -15.63
CA ILE A 46 4.81 -5.00 -15.93
C ILE A 46 5.81 -5.48 -14.86
N PRO A 47 7.13 -5.51 -15.17
CA PRO A 47 8.15 -5.96 -14.22
C PRO A 47 8.28 -5.10 -12.96
N GLN A 48 7.88 -3.83 -13.00
CA GLN A 48 7.88 -2.91 -11.86
C GLN A 48 6.91 -3.40 -10.80
N ARG A 49 7.36 -3.46 -9.54
CA ARG A 49 6.57 -3.97 -8.42
C ARG A 49 6.50 -2.99 -7.26
N THR A 50 5.38 -3.01 -6.55
CA THR A 50 5.28 -2.43 -5.21
C THR A 50 5.48 -3.55 -4.20
N HIS A 51 6.40 -3.34 -3.26
CA HIS A 51 6.66 -4.25 -2.14
C HIS A 51 6.11 -3.62 -0.86
N VAL A 52 5.56 -4.44 0.01
CA VAL A 52 5.07 -4.02 1.33
C VAL A 52 5.54 -5.01 2.40
N GLU A 53 5.97 -4.46 3.52
CA GLU A 53 6.32 -5.18 4.74
C GLU A 53 5.37 -4.72 5.84
N LEU A 54 4.72 -5.66 6.53
CA LEU A 54 3.61 -5.40 7.44
C LEU A 54 3.77 -6.19 8.73
N ALA A 55 3.39 -5.58 9.85
CA ALA A 55 3.20 -6.27 11.11
C ALA A 55 1.93 -5.76 11.82
N ARG A 56 1.14 -6.69 12.38
CA ARG A 56 -0.07 -6.34 13.16
C ARG A 56 0.31 -5.58 14.43
N ARG A 57 -0.47 -4.58 14.81
CA ARG A 57 -0.41 -3.94 16.13
C ARG A 57 -1.64 -4.33 16.93
N ASP A 58 -1.54 -4.23 18.25
CA ASP A 58 -2.63 -4.53 19.18
C ASP A 58 -3.38 -3.25 19.62
N ASP A 59 -3.00 -2.10 19.08
CA ASP A 59 -3.67 -0.81 19.25
C ASP A 59 -4.40 -0.38 17.97
N ASP A 60 -5.21 0.68 18.05
CA ASP A 60 -5.91 1.28 16.91
C ASP A 60 -5.03 2.25 16.11
N ARG A 61 -3.69 2.12 16.16
CA ARG A 61 -2.78 3.03 15.47
C ARG A 61 -2.21 2.37 14.23
N VAL A 62 -2.09 3.16 13.16
CA VAL A 62 -1.39 2.79 11.94
C VAL A 62 -0.17 3.66 11.81
N ARG A 63 1.00 3.02 11.64
CA ARG A 63 2.27 3.67 11.31
C ARG A 63 2.71 3.19 9.92
N ALA A 64 3.01 4.12 9.03
CA ALA A 64 3.38 3.83 7.65
C ALA A 64 4.58 4.67 7.22
N ALA A 65 5.45 4.09 6.40
CA ALA A 65 6.56 4.77 5.75
C ALA A 65 6.65 4.27 4.31
N SER A 66 7.17 5.11 3.42
CA SER A 66 7.43 4.75 2.03
C SER A 66 8.89 5.04 1.71
N ALA A 67 9.59 4.08 1.12
CA ALA A 67 10.95 4.29 0.64
C ALA A 67 11.04 5.38 -0.45
N ASN A 68 9.91 5.70 -1.09
CA ASN A 68 9.83 6.63 -2.21
C ASN A 68 9.21 7.99 -1.82
N VAL A 69 8.77 8.18 -0.56
CA VAL A 69 8.12 9.42 -0.12
C VAL A 69 8.66 9.84 1.23
N GLY A 70 9.60 10.79 1.21
CA GLY A 70 10.20 11.37 2.41
C GLY A 70 10.85 10.33 3.34
N SER A 71 11.34 10.79 4.49
CA SER A 71 12.00 9.93 5.48
C SER A 71 11.21 9.78 6.78
N ALA A 72 10.03 10.41 6.87
CA ALA A 72 9.20 10.43 8.06
C ALA A 72 8.24 9.23 8.10
N VAL A 73 8.09 8.64 9.29
CA VAL A 73 7.00 7.69 9.57
C VAL A 73 5.73 8.51 9.80
N PHE A 74 4.69 8.23 9.03
CA PHE A 74 3.36 8.80 9.20
C PHE A 74 2.58 7.94 10.19
N GLU A 75 1.82 8.60 11.08
CA GLU A 75 1.00 7.93 12.08
C GLU A 75 -0.41 8.50 12.09
N TYR A 76 -1.41 7.62 12.17
CA TYR A 76 -2.81 7.99 12.32
C TYR A 76 -3.59 6.91 13.09
N ARG A 77 -4.79 7.25 13.56
CA ARG A 77 -5.70 6.29 14.19
C ARG A 77 -6.57 5.59 13.13
N LEU A 78 -6.70 4.27 13.19
CA LEU A 78 -7.57 3.49 12.30
C LEU A 78 -9.01 4.04 12.34
N GLY A 79 -9.60 4.32 11.18
CA GLY A 79 -10.90 4.98 11.04
C GLY A 79 -10.85 6.51 11.04
N GLY A 80 -9.69 7.11 11.31
CA GLY A 80 -9.43 8.54 11.26
C GLY A 80 -8.72 9.00 9.98
N GLU A 81 -8.82 8.23 8.89
CA GLU A 81 -8.14 8.52 7.62
C GLU A 81 -8.63 9.84 7.01
N GLN A 82 -7.82 10.90 7.07
CA GLN A 82 -8.12 12.16 6.39
C GLN A 82 -7.49 12.23 5.00
N ARG A 83 -8.27 12.67 4.01
CA ARG A 83 -7.78 12.94 2.66
C ARG A 83 -6.98 14.25 2.68
N ARG A 84 -5.68 14.17 2.93
CA ARG A 84 -4.75 15.31 2.73
C ARG A 84 -4.07 15.17 1.36
N GLU A 85 -4.13 16.24 0.55
CA GLU A 85 -3.39 16.61 -0.69
C GLU A 85 -2.79 15.51 -1.62
N PRO A 86 -2.71 15.72 -2.96
CA PRO A 86 -2.76 14.66 -3.99
C PRO A 86 -1.76 13.50 -3.90
N LEU A 87 -0.61 13.69 -3.24
CA LEU A 87 0.50 12.75 -3.21
C LEU A 87 0.23 11.49 -2.35
N LEU A 88 -0.61 11.60 -1.31
CA LEU A 88 -0.97 10.45 -0.47
C LEU A 88 -1.94 9.47 -1.14
N HIS A 89 -2.62 9.91 -2.20
CA HIS A 89 -3.67 9.14 -2.86
C HIS A 89 -3.12 7.93 -3.65
N HIS A 90 -1.90 8.02 -4.18
CA HIS A 90 -1.35 6.98 -5.05
C HIS A 90 -0.45 5.96 -4.33
N ALA A 91 0.49 6.41 -3.49
CA ALA A 91 1.50 5.52 -2.92
C ALA A 91 1.08 4.84 -1.60
N VAL A 92 0.19 5.47 -0.84
CA VAL A 92 -0.11 5.08 0.54
C VAL A 92 -1.57 4.64 0.68
N GLN A 93 -2.53 5.35 0.10
CA GLN A 93 -3.95 5.03 0.30
C GLN A 93 -4.46 3.82 -0.50
N ARG A 94 -3.98 3.57 -1.73
CA ARG A 94 -4.41 2.37 -2.48
C ARG A 94 -3.99 1.05 -1.83
N PRO A 95 -2.74 0.85 -1.36
CA PRO A 95 -2.39 -0.35 -0.61
C PRO A 95 -3.02 -0.36 0.79
N LEU A 96 -3.15 0.78 1.47
CA LEU A 96 -3.78 0.84 2.80
C LEU A 96 -5.28 0.57 2.77
N ARG A 97 -6.02 0.90 1.70
CA ARG A 97 -7.46 0.58 1.61
C ARG A 97 -7.68 -0.93 1.53
N THR A 98 -6.87 -1.64 0.72
CA THR A 98 -6.87 -3.10 0.68
C THR A 98 -6.43 -3.71 2.01
N THR A 99 -5.45 -3.09 2.68
CA THR A 99 -4.95 -3.56 3.99
C THR A 99 -6.00 -3.34 5.09
N ALA A 100 -6.65 -2.17 5.15
CA ALA A 100 -7.73 -1.86 6.08
C ALA A 100 -8.97 -2.74 5.84
N GLU A 101 -9.32 -3.05 4.60
CA GLU A 101 -10.37 -4.04 4.29
C GLU A 101 -9.99 -5.46 4.75
N PHE A 102 -8.73 -5.86 4.60
CA PHE A 102 -8.23 -7.15 5.11
C PHE A 102 -8.30 -7.24 6.65
N PHE A 103 -7.95 -6.15 7.34
CA PHE A 103 -8.09 -6.06 8.80
C PHE A 103 -9.55 -5.97 9.27
N SER A 104 -10.42 -5.30 8.51
CA SER A 104 -11.86 -5.20 8.82
C SER A 104 -12.57 -6.55 8.63
N ARG A 105 -12.30 -7.26 7.53
CA ARG A 105 -12.93 -8.57 7.25
C ARG A 105 -12.45 -9.69 8.17
N SER A 106 -11.27 -9.58 8.76
CA SER A 106 -10.76 -10.57 9.73
C SER A 106 -11.35 -10.44 11.13
N ARG A 107 -12.08 -9.36 11.45
CA ARG A 107 -12.88 -9.23 12.69
C ARG A 107 -14.26 -9.91 12.63
N LEU A 108 -14.71 -10.38 11.46
CA LEU A 108 -16.07 -10.96 11.27
C LEU A 108 -16.14 -12.49 11.29
N ARG A 109 -15.10 -13.18 11.80
CA ARG A 109 -15.14 -14.63 12.06
C ARG A 109 -14.78 -14.93 13.52
N ARG A 110 -15.70 -14.60 14.43
CA ARG A 110 -15.95 -15.32 15.68
C ARG A 110 -17.43 -15.20 16.00
#